data_AF-A0A1L9SCF3-F1
#
_entry.id   AF-A0A1L9SCF3-F1
#
_cell.length_a   1.000
_cell.length_b   1.000
_cell.length_c   1.000
_cell.angle_alpha   90.00
_cell.angle_beta   90.00
_cell.angle_gamma   90.00
#
_symmetry.space_group_name_H-M   'P 1'
#
loop_
_entity.id
_entity.type
_entity.pdbx_description
1 polymer ?
#
loop_
_entity_poly.entity_id
_entity_poly.type
_entity_poly.pdbx_seq_one_letter_code
_entity_poly.pdbx_strand_id
1 'polypeptide(L)'
;MASLKESLAGPGYVILNTIRVLNIIVLMDMIAACVVMLVKIKLQTSFFFFEAVSHVATAGACIFLIVSELPILNKYFDRHWPALGQDAGFLTLSLAMLIMGVGLLGDLNYTVNDSSSIGLVFWRIIISAGILALVMSVINIVATFVFCDRNAGVTARHVRLYGAVAPQKVLTRTNSNRSFQLSMKRENSLPTYNTQPPAKRFSRFPLKISSPINPAHDAASSKYSRDSQIYPLTSELHSIKSLLIFFAPVLIPKAINFYRGLRVSLASRPSPQPLPATASRALNVLFFSVVLFLLLSLPFNPHGPTQNIFALTRSRLNTPTDVIFARLARYRPQNTLTSADIVLQSKFISRTARNIYLRFGQDALITCQFCSLDSPDTYLLYYLPFNTLLPHLFHMIIVGLVTSAPFAGRAAAQWRNKFTIAGLALAAADLYIMATYDPVQSASAAVRAGQSPPSSLYTQISLLRPLALTIFDSVCAFLIYVSATNRFFFPPVSQADQIDKMVSMAAATLTETSAKLHGLSVTRNAVVRDKTLKTRDDNYWRAVVCMENETVGTANSGGPSSTAVTSVWEEEEVVRAMSRAMAGQGGVDLARLGVSANEYVNGITAGLEKTDDTSP
;
A
#
# COMPACT_ATOMS: atom_id res chain seq x y z
N MET A 1 -15.19 35.21 20.44
CA MET A 1 -15.12 33.80 19.97
C MET A 1 -15.82 33.55 18.62
N ALA A 2 -16.96 34.19 18.30
CA ALA A 2 -17.68 33.94 17.04
C ALA A 2 -16.86 34.24 15.76
N SER A 3 -16.20 35.41 15.68
CA SER A 3 -15.41 35.81 14.50
C SER A 3 -14.26 34.85 14.12
N LEU A 4 -13.65 34.15 15.10
CA LEU A 4 -12.67 33.10 14.80
C LEU A 4 -13.31 31.88 14.13
N LYS A 5 -14.55 31.51 14.50
CA LYS A 5 -15.25 30.35 13.90
C LYS A 5 -15.54 30.55 12.42
N GLU A 6 -15.90 31.78 12.01
CA GLU A 6 -16.13 32.11 10.60
C GLU A 6 -14.83 32.08 9.78
N SER A 7 -13.74 32.64 10.33
CA SER A 7 -12.42 32.62 9.69
C SER A 7 -11.82 31.21 9.52
N LEU A 8 -12.15 30.27 10.42
CA LEU A 8 -11.63 28.89 10.38
C LEU A 8 -12.41 27.94 9.45
N ALA A 9 -13.55 28.33 8.88
CA ALA A 9 -14.41 27.40 8.12
C ALA A 9 -13.79 26.89 6.80
N GLY A 10 -12.97 27.73 6.13
CA GLY A 10 -12.18 27.33 4.96
C GLY A 10 -10.89 26.56 5.33
N PRO A 11 -9.99 27.13 6.15
CA PRO A 11 -8.76 26.47 6.58
C PRO A 11 -8.98 25.15 7.33
N GLY A 12 -10.08 25.03 8.09
CA GLY A 12 -10.44 23.83 8.84
C GLY A 12 -10.62 22.59 7.95
N TYR A 13 -11.12 22.74 6.72
CA TYR A 13 -11.19 21.64 5.75
C TYR A 13 -9.79 21.10 5.42
N VAL A 14 -8.80 21.98 5.23
CA VAL A 14 -7.42 21.59 4.92
C VAL A 14 -6.79 20.92 6.14
N ILE A 15 -6.87 21.55 7.32
CA ILE A 15 -6.30 21.04 8.58
C ILE A 15 -6.84 19.64 8.91
N LEU A 16 -8.16 19.45 8.82
CA LEU A 16 -8.81 18.18 9.15
C LEU A 16 -8.53 17.07 8.12
N ASN A 17 -8.26 17.41 6.86
CA ASN A 17 -7.80 16.45 5.86
C ASN A 17 -6.31 16.11 6.02
N THR A 18 -5.46 17.05 6.45
CA THR A 18 -4.07 16.75 6.86
C THR A 18 -4.06 15.78 8.05
N ILE A 19 -4.92 15.99 9.06
CA ILE A 19 -5.08 15.06 10.19
C ILE A 19 -5.54 13.67 9.71
N ARG A 20 -6.41 13.56 8.69
CA ARG A 20 -6.76 12.26 8.08
C ARG A 20 -5.51 11.55 7.55
N VAL A 21 -4.69 12.23 6.77
CA VAL A 21 -3.48 11.64 6.17
C VAL A 21 -2.50 11.19 7.25
N LEU A 22 -2.29 12.00 8.29
CA LEU A 22 -1.45 11.64 9.43
C LEU A 22 -1.98 10.43 10.21
N ASN A 23 -3.29 10.34 10.46
CA ASN A 23 -3.91 9.17 11.10
C ASN A 23 -3.69 7.89 10.27
N ILE A 24 -3.84 7.97 8.95
CA ILE A 24 -3.60 6.81 8.06
C ILE A 24 -2.13 6.37 8.12
N ILE A 25 -1.18 7.32 8.12
CA ILE A 25 0.26 7.02 8.24
C ILE A 25 0.58 6.32 9.57
N VAL A 26 0.04 6.82 10.69
CA VAL A 26 0.26 6.22 12.01
C VAL A 26 -0.37 4.84 12.14
N LEU A 27 -1.57 4.62 11.57
CA LEU A 27 -2.18 3.29 11.53
C LEU A 27 -1.39 2.30 10.64
N MET A 28 -0.70 2.79 9.60
CA MET A 28 0.21 1.96 8.80
C MET A 28 1.50 1.62 9.54
N ASP A 29 2.06 2.55 10.32
CA ASP A 29 3.24 2.31 11.17
C ASP A 29 2.93 1.31 12.30
N MET A 30 1.74 1.40 12.92
CA MET A 30 1.23 0.40 13.86
C MET A 30 1.15 -0.99 13.23
N ILE A 31 0.63 -1.12 12.00
CA ILE A 31 0.59 -2.42 11.29
C ILE A 31 2.00 -2.95 11.01
N ALA A 32 2.94 -2.09 10.62
CA ALA A 32 4.34 -2.48 10.43
C ALA A 32 4.96 -3.00 11.74
N ALA A 33 4.72 -2.33 12.87
CA ALA A 33 5.17 -2.76 14.19
C ALA A 33 4.57 -4.12 14.60
N CYS A 34 3.26 -4.34 14.41
CA CYS A 34 2.62 -5.64 14.68
C CYS A 34 3.21 -6.77 13.81
N VAL A 35 3.52 -6.51 12.53
CA VAL A 35 4.17 -7.50 11.66
C VAL A 35 5.61 -7.81 12.12
N VAL A 36 6.36 -6.80 12.57
CA VAL A 36 7.72 -6.99 13.12
C VAL A 36 7.70 -7.84 14.39
N MET A 37 6.75 -7.60 15.30
CA MET A 37 6.56 -8.45 16.50
C MET A 37 6.23 -9.89 16.11
N LEU A 38 5.26 -10.12 15.20
CA LEU A 38 4.89 -11.45 14.73
C LEU A 38 6.05 -12.26 14.14
N VAL A 39 6.96 -11.61 13.39
CA VAL A 39 8.14 -12.26 12.79
C VAL A 39 9.23 -12.60 13.82
N LYS A 40 9.18 -12.00 15.02
CA LYS A 40 10.21 -12.14 16.06
C LYS A 40 9.77 -12.87 17.33
N ILE A 41 8.55 -13.39 17.38
CA ILE A 41 8.06 -14.26 18.48
C ILE A 41 9.05 -15.42 18.72
N LYS A 42 9.55 -15.53 19.95
CA LYS A 42 10.38 -16.66 20.39
C LYS A 42 9.50 -17.81 20.88
N LEU A 43 9.67 -19.00 20.31
CA LEU A 43 8.89 -20.22 20.59
C LEU A 43 9.17 -20.86 21.97
N GLN A 44 9.54 -20.09 22.98
CA GLN A 44 10.04 -20.58 24.27
C GLN A 44 9.11 -20.27 25.46
N THR A 45 8.00 -19.57 25.22
CA THR A 45 6.94 -19.29 26.21
C THR A 45 5.69 -20.14 25.91
N SER A 46 5.04 -20.68 26.95
CA SER A 46 3.90 -21.60 26.82
C SER A 46 2.61 -20.97 26.23
N PHE A 47 2.61 -19.66 25.96
CA PHE A 47 1.43 -18.89 25.52
C PHE A 47 1.60 -18.17 24.17
N PHE A 48 2.66 -18.46 23.41
CA PHE A 48 3.00 -17.78 22.15
C PHE A 48 1.84 -17.67 21.13
N PHE A 49 0.91 -18.63 21.13
CA PHE A 49 -0.26 -18.62 20.26
C PHE A 49 -1.20 -17.44 20.54
N PHE A 50 -1.44 -17.10 21.81
CA PHE A 50 -2.34 -16.01 22.18
C PHE A 50 -1.72 -14.63 21.90
N GLU A 51 -0.39 -14.52 22.02
CA GLU A 51 0.40 -13.34 21.63
C GLU A 51 0.40 -13.12 20.11
N ALA A 52 0.56 -14.20 19.32
CA ALA A 52 0.41 -14.12 17.87
C ALA A 52 -1.03 -13.70 17.46
N VAL A 53 -2.05 -14.28 18.09
CA VAL A 53 -3.45 -13.94 17.81
C VAL A 53 -3.79 -12.50 18.23
N SER A 54 -3.26 -11.99 19.35
CA SER A 54 -3.50 -10.61 19.77
C SER A 54 -2.87 -9.59 18.81
N HIS A 55 -1.64 -9.82 18.33
CA HIS A 55 -1.01 -8.96 17.32
C HIS A 55 -1.72 -9.01 15.95
N VAL A 56 -2.26 -10.17 15.56
CA VAL A 56 -3.11 -10.27 14.35
C VAL A 56 -4.43 -9.50 14.55
N ALA A 57 -5.03 -9.57 15.74
CA ALA A 57 -6.25 -8.84 16.06
C ALA A 57 -6.05 -7.32 16.09
N THR A 58 -4.94 -6.82 16.67
CA THR A 58 -4.63 -5.38 16.67
C THR A 58 -4.28 -4.86 15.26
N ALA A 59 -3.57 -5.64 14.44
CA ALA A 59 -3.36 -5.33 13.03
C ALA A 59 -4.70 -5.27 12.26
N GLY A 60 -5.61 -6.22 12.49
CA GLY A 60 -6.95 -6.23 11.92
C GLY A 60 -7.79 -5.02 12.35
N ALA A 61 -7.71 -4.62 13.61
CA ALA A 61 -8.35 -3.41 14.12
C ALA A 61 -7.78 -2.14 13.48
N CYS A 62 -6.46 -2.05 13.27
CA CYS A 62 -5.84 -0.93 12.55
C CYS A 62 -6.34 -0.84 11.09
N ILE A 63 -6.44 -1.97 10.39
CA ILE A 63 -7.01 -2.02 9.03
C ILE A 63 -8.47 -1.53 9.03
N PHE A 64 -9.28 -1.97 10.00
CA PHE A 64 -10.67 -1.51 10.14
C PHE A 64 -10.77 0.01 10.38
N LEU A 65 -9.89 0.58 11.21
CA LEU A 65 -9.85 2.04 11.42
C LEU A 65 -9.42 2.81 10.17
N ILE A 66 -8.46 2.29 9.38
CA ILE A 66 -8.08 2.89 8.09
C ILE A 66 -9.29 2.90 7.14
N VAL A 67 -10.02 1.79 7.04
CA VAL A 67 -11.23 1.70 6.20
C VAL A 67 -12.32 2.67 6.69
N SER A 68 -12.42 2.95 8.00
CA SER A 68 -13.34 3.94 8.56
C SER A 68 -12.99 5.40 8.23
N GLU A 69 -11.75 5.68 7.82
CA GLU A 69 -11.28 7.01 7.43
C GLU A 69 -11.31 7.25 5.91
N LEU A 70 -11.51 6.19 5.11
CA LEU A 70 -11.71 6.26 3.67
C LEU A 70 -13.18 6.57 3.32
N PRO A 71 -13.48 7.54 2.42
CA PRO A 71 -14.85 7.98 2.13
C PRO A 71 -15.69 6.98 1.31
N ILE A 72 -15.26 5.73 1.18
CA ILE A 72 -15.79 4.72 0.25
C ILE A 72 -17.05 4.04 0.84
N LEU A 73 -17.13 3.86 2.16
CA LEU A 73 -18.13 3.03 2.83
C LEU A 73 -19.01 3.78 3.85
N ASN A 74 -19.14 5.11 3.71
CA ASN A 74 -19.87 5.96 4.67
C ASN A 74 -21.25 5.42 5.08
N LYS A 75 -22.04 4.92 4.10
CA LYS A 75 -23.39 4.37 4.32
C LYS A 75 -23.41 3.05 5.12
N TYR A 76 -22.30 2.31 5.13
CA TYR A 76 -22.15 1.08 5.93
C TYR A 76 -21.82 1.41 7.38
N PHE A 77 -20.87 2.34 7.61
CA PHE A 77 -20.50 2.80 8.95
C PHE A 77 -21.65 3.53 9.65
N ASP A 78 -22.34 4.47 8.97
CA ASP A 78 -23.53 5.16 9.51
C ASP A 78 -24.63 4.19 9.99
N ARG A 79 -24.73 2.98 9.41
CA ARG A 79 -25.80 2.01 9.73
C ARG A 79 -25.43 0.93 10.74
N HIS A 80 -24.16 0.50 10.79
CA HIS A 80 -23.72 -0.59 11.67
C HIS A 80 -22.85 -0.11 12.84
N TRP A 81 -22.17 1.03 12.70
CA TRP A 81 -21.21 1.57 13.66
C TRP A 81 -21.37 3.10 13.76
N PRO A 82 -22.47 3.61 14.34
CA PRO A 82 -22.75 5.06 14.39
C PRO A 82 -21.64 5.85 15.11
N ALA A 83 -20.94 5.22 16.06
CA ALA A 83 -19.74 5.73 16.71
C ALA A 83 -18.55 6.05 15.76
N LEU A 84 -18.52 5.45 14.57
CA LEU A 84 -17.57 5.70 13.49
C LEU A 84 -18.26 6.27 12.24
N GLY A 85 -19.52 6.70 12.34
CA GLY A 85 -20.26 7.35 11.26
C GLY A 85 -19.83 8.79 10.99
N GLN A 86 -20.52 9.45 10.05
CA GLN A 86 -20.31 10.88 9.75
C GLN A 86 -20.83 11.79 10.89
N ASP A 87 -21.86 11.34 11.59
CA ASP A 87 -22.51 12.05 12.70
C ASP A 87 -21.74 11.94 14.03
N ALA A 88 -20.57 11.26 14.05
CA ALA A 88 -19.66 11.19 15.19
C ALA A 88 -18.44 12.13 15.06
N GLY A 89 -17.78 12.43 16.17
CA GLY A 89 -16.48 13.11 16.21
C GLY A 89 -15.30 12.15 15.97
N PHE A 90 -14.06 12.64 16.12
CA PHE A 90 -12.87 11.77 16.06
C PHE A 90 -12.58 11.04 17.37
N LEU A 91 -13.34 11.32 18.44
CA LEU A 91 -13.13 10.78 19.79
C LEU A 91 -13.01 9.25 19.85
N THR A 92 -13.80 8.53 19.06
CA THR A 92 -13.83 7.05 19.03
C THR A 92 -12.61 6.48 18.32
N LEU A 93 -12.18 7.10 17.22
CA LEU A 93 -10.91 6.84 16.55
C LEU A 93 -9.73 7.12 17.49
N SER A 94 -9.76 8.27 18.20
CA SER A 94 -8.74 8.64 19.19
C SER A 94 -8.59 7.59 20.28
N LEU A 95 -9.70 7.17 20.88
CA LEU A 95 -9.71 6.21 21.98
C LEU A 95 -9.19 4.83 21.52
N ALA A 96 -9.60 4.38 20.34
CA ALA A 96 -9.10 3.13 19.77
C ALA A 96 -7.58 3.19 19.47
N MET A 97 -7.09 4.29 18.89
CA MET A 97 -5.65 4.49 18.67
C MET A 97 -4.87 4.63 19.98
N LEU A 98 -5.45 5.24 21.03
CA LEU A 98 -4.85 5.33 22.36
C LEU A 98 -4.64 3.93 22.96
N ILE A 99 -5.71 3.12 22.98
CA ILE A 99 -5.70 1.77 23.57
C ILE A 99 -4.70 0.87 22.83
N MET A 100 -4.69 0.89 21.50
CA MET A 100 -3.73 0.10 20.72
C MET A 100 -2.29 0.62 20.86
N GLY A 101 -2.07 1.93 20.94
CA GLY A 101 -0.75 2.52 21.16
C GLY A 101 -0.17 2.21 22.53
N VAL A 102 -0.99 2.24 23.60
CA VAL A 102 -0.58 1.79 24.94
C VAL A 102 -0.29 0.29 24.95
N GLY A 103 -1.12 -0.53 24.28
CA GLY A 103 -0.88 -1.98 24.16
C GLY A 103 0.48 -2.28 23.53
N LEU A 104 0.78 -1.69 22.37
CA LEU A 104 2.04 -1.91 21.65
C LEU A 104 3.29 -1.46 22.44
N LEU A 105 3.17 -0.41 23.26
CA LEU A 105 4.25 -0.01 24.19
C LEU A 105 4.35 -0.94 25.41
N GLY A 106 3.23 -1.50 25.88
CA GLY A 106 3.19 -2.52 26.92
C GLY A 106 3.91 -3.81 26.51
N ASP A 107 3.78 -4.22 25.25
CA ASP A 107 4.43 -5.42 24.70
C ASP A 107 5.98 -5.33 24.73
N LEU A 108 6.54 -4.12 24.79
CA LEU A 108 7.99 -3.88 24.93
C LEU A 108 8.51 -4.01 26.38
N ASN A 109 7.62 -4.08 27.37
CA ASN A 109 7.99 -4.24 28.77
C ASN A 109 8.33 -5.70 29.15
N TYR A 110 8.06 -6.65 28.25
CA TYR A 110 8.45 -8.05 28.43
C TYR A 110 9.93 -8.26 28.09
N THR A 111 10.66 -8.98 28.96
CA THR A 111 12.09 -9.28 28.79
C THR A 111 12.44 -10.06 27.51
N VAL A 112 11.44 -10.71 26.89
CA VAL A 112 11.56 -11.38 25.59
C VAL A 112 11.77 -10.37 24.45
N ASN A 113 11.25 -9.15 24.59
CA ASN A 113 11.16 -8.10 23.57
C ASN A 113 12.16 -6.94 23.78
N ASP A 114 13.21 -7.18 24.57
CA ASP A 114 14.27 -6.20 24.81
C ASP A 114 15.06 -5.85 23.52
N SER A 115 15.68 -4.68 23.53
CA SER A 115 16.57 -4.13 22.51
C SER A 115 17.64 -5.12 22.01
N SER A 116 18.10 -6.02 22.88
CA SER A 116 19.10 -7.06 22.60
C SER A 116 18.55 -8.25 21.80
N SER A 117 17.25 -8.56 21.88
CA SER A 117 16.64 -9.74 21.23
C SER A 117 15.94 -9.42 19.92
N ILE A 118 15.24 -8.28 19.86
CA ILE A 118 14.51 -7.79 18.68
C ILE A 118 15.46 -7.07 17.70
N GLY A 119 16.51 -6.44 18.24
CA GLY A 119 17.46 -5.62 17.50
C GLY A 119 17.07 -4.14 17.52
N LEU A 120 18.06 -3.29 17.79
CA LEU A 120 17.91 -1.86 18.11
C LEU A 120 17.12 -1.05 17.06
N VAL A 121 17.20 -1.41 15.77
CA VAL A 121 16.42 -0.76 14.69
C VAL A 121 14.93 -1.09 14.78
N PHE A 122 14.58 -2.34 15.04
CA PHE A 122 13.19 -2.81 15.09
C PHE A 122 12.50 -2.34 16.38
N TRP A 123 13.19 -2.40 17.52
CA TRP A 123 12.72 -1.85 18.79
C TRP A 123 12.37 -0.35 18.69
N ARG A 124 13.18 0.43 17.97
CA ARG A 124 12.91 1.86 17.71
C ARG A 124 11.66 2.11 16.85
N ILE A 125 11.35 1.22 15.89
CA ILE A 125 10.15 1.33 15.05
C ILE A 125 8.89 1.08 15.89
N ILE A 126 8.92 0.09 16.78
CA ILE A 126 7.78 -0.23 17.65
C ILE A 126 7.51 0.94 18.61
N ILE A 127 8.57 1.53 19.19
CA ILE A 127 8.45 2.73 20.04
C ILE A 127 7.94 3.93 19.26
N SER A 128 8.42 4.18 18.03
CA SER A 128 7.91 5.31 17.23
C SER A 128 6.44 5.16 16.90
N ALA A 129 5.99 3.96 16.49
CA ALA A 129 4.59 3.68 16.20
C ALA A 129 3.70 3.92 17.43
N GLY A 130 4.09 3.39 18.59
CA GLY A 130 3.37 3.57 19.86
C GLY A 130 3.27 5.04 20.28
N ILE A 131 4.38 5.79 20.27
CA ILE A 131 4.37 7.22 20.64
C ILE A 131 3.57 8.07 19.65
N LEU A 132 3.69 7.80 18.35
CA LEU A 132 2.92 8.52 17.32
C LEU A 132 1.40 8.25 17.45
N ALA A 133 0.99 7.04 17.83
CA ALA A 133 -0.40 6.71 18.12
C ALA A 133 -0.96 7.51 19.30
N LEU A 134 -0.18 7.67 20.39
CA LEU A 134 -0.57 8.50 21.54
C LEU A 134 -0.69 9.99 21.15
N VAL A 135 0.30 10.54 20.43
CA VAL A 135 0.31 11.96 20.02
C VAL A 135 -0.86 12.26 19.07
N MET A 136 -1.11 11.41 18.07
CA MET A 136 -2.25 11.59 17.17
C MET A 136 -3.58 11.41 17.91
N SER A 137 -3.69 10.52 18.91
CA SER A 137 -4.91 10.41 19.72
C SER A 137 -5.28 11.75 20.37
N VAL A 138 -4.33 12.41 21.02
CA VAL A 138 -4.53 13.74 21.64
C VAL A 138 -4.91 14.80 20.60
N ILE A 139 -4.22 14.84 19.46
CA ILE A 139 -4.54 15.78 18.36
C ILE A 139 -5.98 15.59 17.86
N ASN A 140 -6.45 14.35 17.72
CA ASN A 140 -7.82 14.05 17.29
C ASN A 140 -8.88 14.38 18.35
N ILE A 141 -8.56 14.27 19.64
CA ILE A 141 -9.42 14.73 20.75
C ILE A 141 -9.56 16.26 20.68
N VAL A 142 -8.44 16.98 20.59
CA VAL A 142 -8.42 18.45 20.46
C VAL A 142 -9.17 18.90 19.21
N ALA A 143 -8.94 18.26 18.06
CA ALA A 143 -9.68 18.55 16.82
C ALA A 143 -11.19 18.30 16.96
N THR A 144 -11.61 17.32 17.75
CA THR A 144 -13.02 17.09 18.06
C THR A 144 -13.60 18.24 18.90
N PHE A 145 -12.88 18.78 19.88
CA PHE A 145 -13.36 19.92 20.67
C PHE A 145 -13.33 21.25 19.91
N VAL A 146 -12.30 21.51 19.10
CA VAL A 146 -12.14 22.78 18.36
C VAL A 146 -13.11 22.90 17.19
N PHE A 147 -13.39 21.81 16.47
CA PHE A 147 -14.22 21.82 15.26
C PHE A 147 -15.62 21.20 15.43
N CYS A 148 -16.06 20.93 16.66
CA CYS A 148 -17.46 20.57 16.95
C CYS A 148 -18.24 21.82 17.35
N ASP A 149 -19.39 22.04 16.71
CA ASP A 149 -20.35 23.04 17.17
C ASP A 149 -21.64 22.36 17.66
N ARG A 150 -21.72 22.19 18.98
CA ARG A 150 -22.82 21.52 19.67
C ARG A 150 -24.16 22.26 19.51
N ASN A 151 -24.13 23.57 19.21
CA ASN A 151 -25.34 24.37 18.99
C ASN A 151 -25.89 24.23 17.55
N ALA A 152 -25.01 23.92 16.58
CA ALA A 152 -25.40 23.71 15.19
C ALA A 152 -25.55 22.21 14.82
N GLY A 153 -25.23 21.29 15.73
CA GLY A 153 -25.21 19.85 15.47
C GLY A 153 -24.08 19.40 14.51
N VAL A 154 -23.08 20.25 14.27
CA VAL A 154 -22.03 20.01 13.29
C VAL A 154 -20.83 19.33 13.96
N THR A 155 -20.49 18.11 13.51
CA THR A 155 -19.28 17.41 13.95
C THR A 155 -18.06 17.83 13.13
N ALA A 156 -16.86 17.65 13.71
CA ALA A 156 -15.60 17.88 13.01
C ALA A 156 -15.48 17.06 11.71
N ARG A 157 -16.10 15.86 11.64
CA ARG A 157 -16.16 15.05 10.41
C ARG A 157 -17.03 15.69 9.31
N HIS A 158 -18.08 16.42 9.65
CA HIS A 158 -18.86 17.21 8.68
C HIS A 158 -18.08 18.41 8.13
N VAL A 159 -17.36 19.16 8.99
CA VAL A 159 -16.48 20.26 8.55
C VAL A 159 -15.41 19.74 7.59
N ARG A 160 -14.84 18.56 7.85
CA ARG A 160 -13.85 17.91 6.97
C ARG A 160 -14.41 17.48 5.61
N LEU A 161 -15.71 17.22 5.49
CA LEU A 161 -16.34 16.75 4.24
C LEU A 161 -16.96 17.89 3.41
N TYR A 162 -17.51 18.91 4.07
CA TYR A 162 -18.32 19.95 3.42
C TYR A 162 -17.79 21.38 3.63
N GLY A 163 -16.70 21.55 4.40
CA GLY A 163 -16.10 22.86 4.67
C GLY A 163 -17.10 23.86 5.22
N ALA A 164 -17.10 25.07 4.67
CA ALA A 164 -18.01 26.15 5.06
C ALA A 164 -19.52 25.84 4.86
N VAL A 165 -19.88 24.83 4.06
CA VAL A 165 -21.29 24.44 3.80
C VAL A 165 -21.80 23.39 4.80
N ALA A 166 -20.95 22.92 5.73
CA ALA A 166 -21.31 21.93 6.75
C ALA A 166 -22.61 22.23 7.55
N PRO A 167 -22.85 23.44 8.11
CA PRO A 167 -24.07 23.69 8.89
C PRO A 167 -25.34 23.62 8.04
N GLN A 168 -25.33 24.17 6.81
CA GLN A 168 -26.48 24.15 5.91
C GLN A 168 -26.87 22.71 5.53
N LYS A 169 -25.89 21.86 5.24
CA LYS A 169 -26.14 20.47 4.82
C LYS A 169 -26.63 19.56 5.95
N VAL A 170 -26.17 19.79 7.18
CA VAL A 170 -26.65 19.06 8.37
C VAL A 170 -28.09 19.44 8.69
N LEU A 171 -28.44 20.74 8.67
CA LEU A 171 -29.81 21.22 8.87
C LEU A 171 -30.81 20.61 7.88
N THR A 172 -30.42 20.46 6.59
CA THR A 172 -31.26 19.74 5.62
C THR A 172 -31.41 18.24 5.93
N ARG A 173 -30.39 17.56 6.49
CA ARG A 173 -30.48 16.13 6.85
C ARG A 173 -31.50 15.93 7.99
N THR A 174 -31.41 16.73 9.04
CA THR A 174 -32.29 16.63 10.23
C THR A 174 -33.77 16.89 9.90
N ASN A 175 -34.07 17.85 9.01
CA ASN A 175 -35.44 18.15 8.60
C ASN A 175 -36.01 17.15 7.57
N SER A 176 -35.16 16.40 6.85
CA SER A 176 -35.61 15.52 5.75
C SER A 176 -36.37 14.26 6.18
N ASN A 177 -36.42 13.93 7.48
CA ASN A 177 -37.20 12.80 8.00
C ASN A 177 -38.71 13.07 8.17
N ARG A 178 -39.18 14.29 7.87
CA ARG A 178 -40.63 14.61 7.75
C ARG A 178 -40.91 15.63 6.65
N SER A 179 -41.11 15.16 5.43
CA SER A 179 -42.25 15.51 4.56
C SER A 179 -41.99 15.11 3.11
N PHE A 180 -42.90 14.31 2.56
CA PHE A 180 -43.00 14.11 1.11
C PHE A 180 -43.95 15.20 0.59
N GLN A 181 -43.40 16.33 0.13
CA GLN A 181 -44.17 17.32 -0.62
C GLN A 181 -43.48 17.66 -1.94
N LEU A 182 -44.13 17.21 -3.01
CA LEU A 182 -43.93 17.73 -4.37
C LEU A 182 -44.58 19.11 -4.45
N SER A 183 -43.82 20.16 -4.81
CA SER A 183 -44.26 21.13 -5.82
C SER A 183 -43.13 22.09 -6.22
N MET A 184 -43.08 22.41 -7.53
CA MET A 184 -42.67 23.67 -8.18
C MET A 184 -41.94 24.72 -7.28
N LYS A 185 -40.82 25.32 -7.69
CA LYS A 185 -40.74 26.17 -8.90
C LYS A 185 -39.29 26.67 -9.12
N ARG A 186 -38.77 26.49 -10.35
CA ARG A 186 -37.68 27.27 -10.99
C ARG A 186 -38.09 28.76 -10.93
N GLU A 187 -37.26 29.81 -10.87
CA GLU A 187 -36.38 30.35 -11.91
C GLU A 187 -35.46 31.45 -11.34
N ASN A 188 -34.53 31.96 -12.15
CA ASN A 188 -33.57 33.00 -11.79
C ASN A 188 -34.14 34.42 -12.02
N SER A 189 -33.84 35.40 -11.15
CA SER A 189 -33.65 36.81 -11.55
C SER A 189 -33.07 37.68 -10.42
N LEU A 190 -32.48 38.82 -10.81
CA LEU A 190 -31.72 39.79 -10.01
C LEU A 190 -32.59 40.71 -9.11
N PRO A 191 -32.01 41.48 -8.17
CA PRO A 191 -32.78 42.19 -7.14
C PRO A 191 -33.31 43.55 -7.60
N THR A 192 -34.45 43.96 -7.02
CA THR A 192 -34.95 45.33 -7.10
C THR A 192 -35.36 45.81 -5.70
N TYR A 193 -34.95 47.04 -5.37
CA TYR A 193 -35.26 47.74 -4.13
C TYR A 193 -36.78 47.97 -3.96
N ASN A 194 -37.26 48.07 -2.72
CA ASN A 194 -38.60 48.57 -2.43
C ASN A 194 -38.59 49.55 -1.26
N THR A 195 -39.27 50.68 -1.44
CA THR A 195 -39.44 51.74 -0.44
C THR A 195 -40.93 51.91 -0.12
N GLN A 196 -41.26 51.57 1.14
CA GLN A 196 -42.39 51.99 2.01
C GLN A 196 -43.23 53.24 1.61
N PRO A 197 -44.44 53.47 2.21
CA PRO A 197 -45.43 52.59 2.87
C PRO A 197 -46.87 52.93 2.33
N PRO A 198 -47.96 53.33 3.07
CA PRO A 198 -48.51 52.91 4.38
C PRO A 198 -50.06 52.64 4.45
N ALA A 199 -50.47 52.02 5.57
CA ALA A 199 -51.67 52.32 6.40
C ALA A 199 -53.07 51.68 6.17
N LYS A 200 -53.71 51.39 7.35
CA LYS A 200 -55.16 51.17 7.66
C LYS A 200 -55.78 49.78 7.30
N ARG A 201 -56.67 49.15 8.09
CA ARG A 201 -57.07 49.26 9.54
C ARG A 201 -58.07 48.13 9.93
N PHE A 202 -58.16 47.76 11.22
CA PHE A 202 -59.22 46.94 11.90
C PHE A 202 -59.36 45.44 11.50
N SER A 203 -59.88 44.50 12.31
CA SER A 203 -60.51 44.45 13.67
C SER A 203 -60.10 43.13 14.40
N ARG A 204 -59.69 43.08 15.69
CA ARG A 204 -60.45 43.19 16.96
C ARG A 204 -61.53 42.11 17.19
N PHE A 205 -61.29 41.12 18.07
CA PHE A 205 -62.05 40.82 19.32
C PHE A 205 -61.29 39.77 20.21
N PRO A 206 -61.49 39.73 21.56
CA PRO A 206 -60.63 38.97 22.50
C PRO A 206 -61.38 37.92 23.37
N LEU A 207 -60.67 37.20 24.27
CA LEU A 207 -61.21 36.79 25.59
C LEU A 207 -60.09 36.37 26.58
N LYS A 208 -60.33 36.59 27.89
CA LYS A 208 -59.46 36.26 29.04
C LYS A 208 -59.86 34.91 29.66
N ILE A 209 -58.92 34.21 30.30
CA ILE A 209 -59.12 33.43 31.55
C ILE A 209 -57.85 33.54 32.42
N SER A 210 -58.00 33.41 33.74
CA SER A 210 -57.11 33.88 34.81
C SER A 210 -56.19 32.83 35.45
N SER A 211 -55.16 33.31 36.16
CA SER A 211 -54.36 32.57 37.17
C SER A 211 -55.07 32.45 38.53
N PRO A 212 -54.64 31.53 39.42
CA PRO A 212 -53.95 31.94 40.68
C PRO A 212 -52.87 30.93 41.21
N ILE A 213 -51.72 31.36 41.76
CA ILE A 213 -51.30 31.47 43.20
C ILE A 213 -50.62 30.20 43.83
N ASN A 214 -49.47 30.42 44.49
CA ASN A 214 -48.63 29.46 45.24
C ASN A 214 -49.15 29.20 46.69
N PRO A 215 -48.68 28.17 47.43
CA PRO A 215 -47.50 28.36 48.31
C PRO A 215 -46.58 27.10 48.54
N ALA A 216 -45.59 27.31 49.41
CA ALA A 216 -44.47 26.48 49.93
C ALA A 216 -44.82 25.05 50.48
N HIS A 217 -43.90 24.21 51.00
CA HIS A 217 -42.54 24.40 51.57
C HIS A 217 -41.71 23.08 51.57
N ASP A 218 -40.43 23.19 51.97
CA ASP A 218 -39.48 22.16 52.48
C ASP A 218 -38.54 21.40 51.51
N ALA A 219 -37.30 20.99 51.88
CA ALA A 219 -36.27 21.49 52.82
C ALA A 219 -34.96 20.62 52.68
N ALA A 220 -33.81 21.13 53.17
CA ALA A 220 -32.49 20.44 53.34
C ALA A 220 -31.73 20.00 52.06
N SER A 221 -30.55 20.58 51.73
CA SER A 221 -29.19 20.42 52.31
C SER A 221 -28.38 19.34 51.55
N SER A 222 -27.14 19.55 51.08
CA SER A 222 -26.01 20.14 51.81
C SER A 222 -24.90 20.77 50.92
N LYS A 223 -23.90 21.37 51.59
CA LYS A 223 -22.78 22.16 51.03
C LYS A 223 -21.64 21.30 50.46
N TYR A 224 -20.91 21.80 49.47
CA TYR A 224 -19.46 22.09 49.60
C TYR A 224 -18.90 22.90 48.40
N SER A 225 -18.10 23.93 48.68
CA SER A 225 -17.29 24.65 47.67
C SER A 225 -15.89 24.03 47.55
N ARG A 226 -15.21 24.21 46.40
CA ARG A 226 -13.75 24.28 46.37
C ARG A 226 -13.20 25.02 45.15
N ASP A 227 -12.35 26.01 45.43
CA ASP A 227 -11.46 26.64 44.46
C ASP A 227 -10.21 25.78 44.18
N SER A 228 -9.67 25.87 42.97
CA SER A 228 -8.22 25.83 42.66
C SER A 228 -8.00 26.17 41.18
N GLN A 229 -7.44 27.35 40.86
CA GLN A 229 -6.01 27.67 40.67
C GLN A 229 -5.56 27.68 39.19
N ILE A 230 -4.84 28.74 38.83
CA ILE A 230 -4.31 29.04 37.48
C ILE A 230 -2.78 28.91 37.51
N TYR A 231 -2.18 28.28 36.50
CA TYR A 231 -0.74 28.33 36.22
C TYR A 231 -0.47 28.55 34.72
N PRO A 232 0.61 29.25 34.31
CA PRO A 232 0.74 29.83 32.97
C PRO A 232 1.47 28.95 31.92
N LEU A 233 1.16 29.23 30.66
CA LEU A 233 1.47 28.44 29.46
C LEU A 233 2.72 28.97 28.70
N THR A 234 3.93 28.85 29.25
CA THR A 234 5.15 29.42 28.61
C THR A 234 6.39 28.51 28.49
N SER A 235 6.39 27.31 29.06
CA SER A 235 7.51 26.35 28.95
C SER A 235 7.55 25.59 27.60
N GLU A 236 6.40 25.10 27.13
CA GLU A 236 6.34 24.03 26.12
C GLU A 236 6.79 24.43 24.71
N LEU A 237 6.74 25.72 24.37
CA LEU A 237 7.12 26.20 23.03
C LEU A 237 8.63 26.10 22.77
N HIS A 238 9.46 26.07 23.82
CA HIS A 238 10.91 25.87 23.69
C HIS A 238 11.27 24.39 23.53
N SER A 239 10.59 23.46 24.23
CA SER A 239 10.82 22.02 24.10
C SER A 239 10.54 21.50 22.69
N ILE A 240 9.45 21.95 22.05
CA ILE A 240 9.10 21.49 20.69
C ILE A 240 10.14 21.99 19.66
N LYS A 241 10.65 23.22 19.81
CA LYS A 241 11.74 23.73 18.96
C LYS A 241 13.04 22.96 19.19
N SER A 242 13.40 22.69 20.44
CA SER A 242 14.59 21.90 20.82
C SER A 242 14.56 20.49 20.20
N LEU A 243 13.43 19.79 20.30
CA LEU A 243 13.27 18.42 19.81
C LEU A 243 13.28 18.37 18.26
N LEU A 244 12.68 19.35 17.59
CA LEU A 244 12.71 19.43 16.13
C LEU A 244 14.13 19.73 15.61
N ILE A 245 14.90 20.57 16.31
CA ILE A 245 16.34 20.80 16.02
C ILE A 245 17.16 19.51 16.17
N PHE A 246 16.84 18.65 17.14
CA PHE A 246 17.59 17.41 17.39
C PHE A 246 17.30 16.28 16.38
N PHE A 247 16.05 16.16 15.90
CA PHE A 247 15.64 15.08 15.00
C PHE A 247 15.61 15.46 13.50
N ALA A 248 15.54 16.75 13.17
CA ALA A 248 15.66 17.24 11.80
C ALA A 248 16.89 16.68 11.05
N PRO A 249 18.12 16.65 11.63
CA PRO A 249 19.31 16.16 10.93
C PRO A 249 19.28 14.69 10.51
N VAL A 250 18.34 13.88 11.01
CA VAL A 250 18.27 12.42 10.71
C VAL A 250 17.05 12.06 9.87
N LEU A 251 15.88 12.62 10.20
CA LEU A 251 14.64 12.34 9.47
C LEU A 251 14.58 13.08 8.13
N ILE A 252 15.03 14.34 8.08
CA ILE A 252 15.02 15.13 6.85
C ILE A 252 15.88 14.48 5.76
N PRO A 253 17.15 14.08 5.95
CA PRO A 253 17.91 13.45 4.87
C PRO A 253 17.35 12.10 4.44
N LYS A 254 16.71 11.30 5.31
CA LYS A 254 16.07 10.04 4.88
C LYS A 254 14.77 10.26 4.10
N ALA A 255 13.91 11.19 4.55
CA ALA A 255 12.72 11.58 3.79
C ALA A 255 13.09 12.23 2.46
N ILE A 256 14.11 13.10 2.45
CA ILE A 256 14.69 13.69 1.24
C ILE A 256 15.31 12.61 0.35
N ASN A 257 16.01 11.60 0.88
CA ASN A 257 16.60 10.54 0.04
C ASN A 257 15.55 9.59 -0.53
N PHE A 258 14.48 9.28 0.20
CA PHE A 258 13.35 8.52 -0.35
C PHE A 258 12.58 9.33 -1.39
N TYR A 259 12.28 10.60 -1.10
CA TYR A 259 11.64 11.52 -2.06
C TYR A 259 12.51 11.79 -3.28
N ARG A 260 13.83 11.97 -3.12
CA ARG A 260 14.81 12.06 -4.22
C ARG A 260 14.89 10.75 -4.97
N GLY A 261 14.91 9.58 -4.31
CA GLY A 261 14.92 8.28 -4.98
C GLY A 261 13.66 8.05 -5.83
N LEU A 262 12.49 8.36 -5.28
CA LEU A 262 11.21 8.32 -5.99
C LEU A 262 11.18 9.34 -7.13
N ARG A 263 11.59 10.60 -6.88
CA ARG A 263 11.65 11.67 -7.88
C ARG A 263 12.65 11.39 -8.99
N VAL A 264 13.81 10.82 -8.67
CA VAL A 264 14.82 10.39 -9.65
C VAL A 264 14.28 9.21 -10.45
N SER A 265 13.61 8.23 -9.82
CA SER A 265 12.96 7.12 -10.54
C SER A 265 11.81 7.57 -11.47
N LEU A 266 11.06 8.61 -11.08
CA LEU A 266 10.05 9.24 -11.94
C LEU A 266 10.66 10.14 -13.02
N ALA A 267 11.82 10.77 -12.77
CA ALA A 267 12.53 11.63 -13.73
C ALA A 267 13.34 10.82 -14.74
N SER A 268 13.93 9.69 -14.33
CA SER A 268 14.60 8.70 -15.18
C SER A 268 13.61 7.71 -15.81
N ARG A 269 12.34 8.11 -15.94
CA ARG A 269 11.30 7.27 -16.53
C ARG A 269 11.63 7.02 -18.01
N PRO A 270 11.79 5.75 -18.44
CA PRO A 270 11.95 5.45 -19.86
C PRO A 270 10.69 5.88 -20.63
N SER A 271 10.87 6.23 -21.90
CA SER A 271 9.75 6.61 -22.77
C SER A 271 8.69 5.50 -22.80
N PRO A 272 7.38 5.85 -22.82
CA PRO A 272 6.31 4.87 -22.92
C PRO A 272 6.53 3.97 -24.14
N GLN A 273 6.53 2.66 -23.91
CA GLN A 273 6.81 1.67 -24.96
C GLN A 273 5.47 1.05 -25.42
N PRO A 274 5.27 0.80 -26.73
CA PRO A 274 4.18 -0.05 -27.18
C PRO A 274 4.29 -1.44 -26.55
N LEU A 275 3.15 -2.10 -26.32
CA LEU A 275 3.08 -3.38 -25.62
C LEU A 275 3.98 -4.44 -26.30
N PRO A 276 5.01 -4.98 -25.63
CA PRO A 276 5.91 -5.94 -26.25
C PRO A 276 5.20 -7.28 -26.49
N ALA A 277 5.53 -7.95 -27.60
CA ALA A 277 4.87 -9.19 -28.04
C ALA A 277 4.99 -10.35 -27.03
N THR A 278 5.98 -10.34 -26.14
CA THR A 278 6.10 -11.31 -25.04
C THR A 278 5.02 -11.08 -23.97
N ALA A 279 4.77 -9.83 -23.60
CA ALA A 279 3.75 -9.46 -22.63
C ALA A 279 2.33 -9.59 -23.20
N SER A 280 2.11 -9.35 -24.49
CA SER A 280 0.79 -9.56 -25.11
C SER A 280 0.37 -11.03 -25.09
N ARG A 281 1.29 -11.98 -25.32
CA ARG A 281 1.01 -13.42 -25.16
C ARG A 281 0.58 -13.77 -23.72
N ALA A 282 1.26 -13.21 -22.72
CA ALA A 282 0.92 -13.42 -21.31
C ALA A 282 -0.44 -12.81 -20.94
N LEU A 283 -0.74 -11.61 -21.44
CA LEU A 283 -2.05 -10.95 -21.27
C LEU A 283 -3.17 -11.70 -21.98
N ASN A 284 -2.92 -12.29 -23.16
CA ASN A 284 -3.91 -13.13 -23.84
C ASN A 284 -4.24 -14.39 -23.01
N VAL A 285 -3.24 -15.05 -22.41
CA VAL A 285 -3.49 -16.19 -21.50
C VAL A 285 -4.32 -15.75 -20.28
N LEU A 286 -3.99 -14.62 -19.65
CA LEU A 286 -4.81 -14.07 -18.55
C LEU A 286 -6.22 -13.70 -19.02
N PHE A 287 -6.40 -13.17 -20.23
CA PHE A 287 -7.71 -12.87 -20.79
C PHE A 287 -8.55 -14.14 -20.95
N PHE A 288 -7.99 -15.22 -21.50
CA PHE A 288 -8.66 -16.52 -21.56
C PHE A 288 -8.97 -17.07 -20.16
N SER A 289 -8.07 -16.92 -19.19
CA SER A 289 -8.29 -17.30 -17.79
C SER A 289 -9.45 -16.54 -17.14
N VAL A 290 -9.47 -15.20 -17.28
CA VAL A 290 -10.56 -14.33 -16.80
C VAL A 290 -11.89 -14.71 -17.46
N VAL A 291 -11.92 -14.92 -18.78
CA VAL A 291 -13.15 -15.33 -19.49
C VAL A 291 -13.61 -16.71 -19.01
N LEU A 292 -12.71 -17.68 -18.87
CA LEU A 292 -13.01 -19.03 -18.38
C LEU A 292 -13.60 -18.98 -16.97
N PHE A 293 -12.91 -18.38 -16.00
CA PHE A 293 -13.42 -18.28 -14.63
C PHE A 293 -14.69 -17.43 -14.53
N LEU A 294 -14.86 -16.40 -15.37
CA LEU A 294 -16.09 -15.62 -15.41
C LEU A 294 -17.26 -16.48 -15.88
N LEU A 295 -17.09 -17.25 -16.96
CA LEU A 295 -18.09 -18.21 -17.45
C LEU A 295 -18.40 -19.30 -16.41
N LEU A 296 -17.41 -19.81 -15.68
CA LEU A 296 -17.61 -20.78 -14.59
C LEU A 296 -18.38 -20.17 -13.40
N SER A 297 -18.23 -18.86 -13.14
CA SER A 297 -18.95 -18.14 -12.08
C SER A 297 -20.41 -17.80 -12.42
N LEU A 298 -20.80 -17.88 -13.69
CA LEU A 298 -22.16 -17.57 -14.13
C LEU A 298 -23.12 -18.74 -13.89
N PRO A 299 -24.40 -18.47 -13.56
CA PRO A 299 -25.38 -19.51 -13.22
C PRO A 299 -25.81 -20.40 -14.40
N PHE A 300 -25.32 -20.13 -15.61
CA PHE A 300 -25.56 -20.93 -16.82
C PHE A 300 -24.57 -22.09 -17.00
N ASN A 301 -23.59 -22.24 -16.10
CA ASN A 301 -22.60 -23.30 -16.16
C ASN A 301 -23.27 -24.70 -16.09
N PRO A 302 -23.16 -25.56 -17.13
CA PRO A 302 -23.78 -26.89 -17.12
C PRO A 302 -23.13 -27.86 -16.10
N HIS A 303 -21.94 -27.54 -15.60
CA HIS A 303 -21.27 -28.25 -14.50
C HIS A 303 -21.40 -27.49 -13.16
N GLY A 304 -22.34 -26.54 -13.07
CA GLY A 304 -22.63 -25.83 -11.83
C GLY A 304 -23.22 -26.76 -10.75
N PRO A 305 -23.03 -26.45 -9.46
CA PRO A 305 -23.59 -27.23 -8.37
C PRO A 305 -25.12 -27.26 -8.44
N THR A 306 -25.72 -28.40 -8.14
CA THR A 306 -27.18 -28.52 -8.03
C THR A 306 -27.74 -27.53 -6.99
N GLN A 307 -28.89 -26.92 -7.30
CA GLN A 307 -29.55 -26.02 -6.35
C GLN A 307 -29.89 -26.73 -5.03
N ASN A 308 -29.74 -26.00 -3.94
CA ASN A 308 -30.01 -26.49 -2.59
C ASN A 308 -31.48 -26.92 -2.43
N ILE A 309 -31.68 -28.18 -2.02
CA ILE A 309 -33.00 -28.79 -1.79
C ILE A 309 -33.83 -27.97 -0.80
N PHE A 310 -33.24 -27.38 0.24
CA PHE A 310 -33.96 -26.55 1.21
C PHE A 310 -34.49 -25.25 0.61
N ALA A 311 -33.69 -24.59 -0.26
CA ALA A 311 -34.10 -23.38 -0.96
C ALA A 311 -35.20 -23.71 -2.00
N LEU A 312 -35.00 -24.78 -2.76
CA LEU A 312 -35.88 -25.22 -3.84
C LEU A 312 -37.25 -25.69 -3.32
N THR A 313 -37.28 -26.50 -2.26
CA THR A 313 -38.54 -26.95 -1.60
C THR A 313 -39.14 -25.95 -0.60
N ARG A 314 -38.50 -24.77 -0.46
CA ARG A 314 -38.79 -23.74 0.56
C ARG A 314 -39.00 -24.35 1.95
N SER A 315 -38.13 -25.27 2.33
CA SER A 315 -38.21 -26.01 3.58
C SER A 315 -37.24 -25.46 4.63
N ARG A 316 -37.59 -25.63 5.90
CA ARG A 316 -36.83 -25.13 7.06
C ARG A 316 -35.91 -26.23 7.55
N LEU A 317 -34.79 -25.88 8.19
CA LEU A 317 -33.83 -26.86 8.72
C LEU A 317 -34.46 -27.90 9.69
N ASN A 318 -35.58 -27.55 10.32
CA ASN A 318 -36.35 -28.40 11.25
C ASN A 318 -37.49 -29.21 10.62
N THR A 319 -37.77 -29.08 9.31
CA THR A 319 -38.87 -29.87 8.70
C THR A 319 -38.55 -31.36 8.69
N PRO A 320 -39.54 -32.26 8.90
CA PRO A 320 -39.31 -33.70 8.84
C PRO A 320 -38.86 -34.12 7.43
N THR A 321 -37.98 -35.11 7.36
CA THR A 321 -37.29 -35.51 6.12
C THR A 321 -38.28 -35.85 5.01
N ASP A 322 -39.34 -36.61 5.32
CA ASP A 322 -40.32 -37.08 4.33
C ASP A 322 -41.09 -35.93 3.67
N VAL A 323 -41.36 -34.84 4.39
CA VAL A 323 -42.01 -33.64 3.83
C VAL A 323 -41.07 -32.88 2.90
N ILE A 324 -39.75 -32.91 3.14
CA ILE A 324 -38.76 -32.33 2.22
C ILE A 324 -38.74 -33.13 0.91
N PHE A 325 -38.64 -34.46 1.02
CA PHE A 325 -38.53 -35.34 -0.15
C PHE A 325 -39.84 -35.46 -0.95
N ALA A 326 -41.01 -35.47 -0.29
CA ALA A 326 -42.31 -35.38 -0.95
C ALA A 326 -42.54 -34.04 -1.68
N ARG A 327 -41.89 -32.95 -1.24
CA ARG A 327 -41.85 -31.68 -1.99
C ARG A 327 -40.85 -31.74 -3.13
N LEU A 328 -39.68 -32.35 -2.92
CA LEU A 328 -38.63 -32.49 -3.94
C LEU A 328 -39.12 -33.30 -5.14
N ALA A 329 -39.91 -34.37 -4.89
CA ALA A 329 -40.56 -35.17 -5.94
C ALA A 329 -41.30 -34.31 -6.98
N ARG A 330 -41.99 -33.25 -6.53
CA ARG A 330 -42.76 -32.31 -7.39
C ARG A 330 -41.90 -31.45 -8.32
N TYR A 331 -40.59 -31.38 -8.07
CA TYR A 331 -39.62 -30.66 -8.91
C TYR A 331 -38.75 -31.61 -9.74
N ARG A 332 -38.89 -32.93 -9.58
CA ARG A 332 -38.22 -33.93 -10.40
C ARG A 332 -39.09 -34.32 -11.60
N PRO A 333 -38.48 -34.73 -12.74
CA PRO A 333 -39.25 -35.29 -13.85
C PRO A 333 -40.06 -36.49 -13.38
N GLN A 334 -41.24 -36.69 -13.97
CA GLN A 334 -42.19 -37.77 -13.64
C GLN A 334 -42.76 -37.74 -12.22
N ASN A 335 -42.50 -36.67 -11.43
CA ASN A 335 -43.02 -36.50 -10.07
C ASN A 335 -42.51 -37.56 -9.06
N THR A 336 -41.38 -38.20 -9.38
CA THR A 336 -40.75 -39.31 -8.63
C THR A 336 -39.35 -38.93 -8.15
N LEU A 337 -38.90 -39.51 -7.02
CA LEU A 337 -37.52 -39.33 -6.56
C LEU A 337 -36.52 -40.01 -7.49
N THR A 338 -35.37 -39.37 -7.70
CA THR A 338 -34.21 -40.00 -8.35
C THR A 338 -33.60 -41.06 -7.42
N SER A 339 -32.90 -42.06 -7.95
CA SER A 339 -32.12 -43.02 -7.14
C SER A 339 -31.16 -42.33 -6.16
N ALA A 340 -30.49 -41.26 -6.59
CA ALA A 340 -29.66 -40.41 -5.75
C ALA A 340 -30.44 -39.70 -4.62
N ASP A 341 -31.69 -39.27 -4.89
CA ASP A 341 -32.55 -38.64 -3.87
C ASP A 341 -32.97 -39.65 -2.79
N ILE A 342 -33.20 -40.92 -3.17
CA ILE A 342 -33.54 -42.00 -2.23
C ILE A 342 -32.35 -42.31 -1.29
N VAL A 343 -31.13 -42.40 -1.84
CA VAL A 343 -29.92 -42.56 -1.03
C VAL A 343 -29.74 -41.35 -0.11
N LEU A 344 -29.94 -40.13 -0.60
CA LEU A 344 -29.85 -38.91 0.21
C LEU A 344 -30.89 -38.87 1.35
N GLN A 345 -32.13 -39.32 1.09
CA GLN A 345 -33.18 -39.46 2.11
C GLN A 345 -32.72 -40.36 3.25
N SER A 346 -32.09 -41.50 2.94
CA SER A 346 -31.56 -42.43 3.95
C SER A 346 -30.47 -41.83 4.85
N LYS A 347 -29.74 -40.81 4.36
CA LYS A 347 -28.67 -40.11 5.11
C LYS A 347 -29.19 -38.92 5.94
N PHE A 348 -30.40 -38.43 5.69
CA PHE A 348 -30.99 -37.23 6.34
C PHE A 348 -31.59 -37.52 7.73
N ILE A 349 -30.88 -38.29 8.55
CA ILE A 349 -31.32 -38.76 9.88
C ILE A 349 -31.19 -37.66 10.95
N SER A 350 -30.10 -36.88 10.93
CA SER A 350 -29.76 -35.91 11.98
C SER A 350 -29.65 -34.46 11.47
N ARG A 351 -29.71 -33.48 12.38
CA ARG A 351 -29.37 -32.08 12.04
C ARG A 351 -27.91 -31.96 11.58
N THR A 352 -27.00 -32.77 12.11
CA THR A 352 -25.58 -32.80 11.72
C THR A 352 -25.43 -33.19 10.25
N ALA A 353 -26.12 -34.23 9.78
CA ALA A 353 -26.13 -34.62 8.37
C ALA A 353 -26.64 -33.49 7.45
N ARG A 354 -27.68 -32.77 7.88
CA ARG A 354 -28.22 -31.59 7.16
C ARG A 354 -27.23 -30.42 7.13
N ASN A 355 -26.42 -30.24 8.18
CA ASN A 355 -25.36 -29.23 8.22
C ASN A 355 -24.23 -29.57 7.23
N ILE A 356 -23.75 -30.83 7.26
CA ILE A 356 -22.72 -31.36 6.36
C ILE A 356 -23.18 -31.22 4.90
N TYR A 357 -24.44 -31.52 4.58
CA TYR A 357 -25.04 -31.27 3.27
C TYR A 357 -24.98 -29.79 2.84
N LEU A 358 -25.32 -28.84 3.73
CA LEU A 358 -25.26 -27.41 3.42
C LEU A 358 -23.83 -26.89 3.21
N ARG A 359 -22.84 -27.54 3.83
CA ARG A 359 -21.41 -27.18 3.77
C ARG A 359 -20.70 -27.79 2.55
N PHE A 360 -20.82 -29.11 2.33
CA PHE A 360 -20.06 -29.85 1.31
C PHE A 360 -20.89 -30.34 0.12
N GLY A 361 -22.21 -30.17 0.14
CA GLY A 361 -23.11 -30.61 -0.94
C GLY A 361 -23.62 -32.05 -0.79
N GLN A 362 -24.35 -32.51 -1.81
CA GLN A 362 -24.99 -33.85 -1.82
C GLN A 362 -23.98 -34.98 -2.08
N ASP A 363 -23.02 -34.77 -2.97
CA ASP A 363 -22.09 -35.80 -3.44
C ASP A 363 -21.17 -36.28 -2.30
N ALA A 364 -20.83 -35.40 -1.36
CA ALA A 364 -20.10 -35.74 -0.15
C ALA A 364 -20.88 -36.70 0.78
N LEU A 365 -22.22 -36.65 0.78
CA LEU A 365 -23.08 -37.55 1.58
C LEU A 365 -23.41 -38.88 0.88
N ILE A 366 -23.50 -38.86 -0.45
CA ILE A 366 -23.92 -40.02 -1.26
C ILE A 366 -22.71 -40.88 -1.64
N THR A 367 -21.61 -40.26 -2.06
CA THR A 367 -20.48 -40.94 -2.70
C THR A 367 -19.34 -41.27 -1.73
N CYS A 368 -19.21 -40.56 -0.60
CA CYS A 368 -18.15 -40.85 0.37
C CYS A 368 -18.42 -42.16 1.13
N GLN A 369 -17.54 -43.15 0.95
CA GLN A 369 -17.63 -44.46 1.60
C GLN A 369 -17.02 -44.50 3.01
N PHE A 370 -16.04 -43.63 3.30
CA PHE A 370 -15.30 -43.61 4.57
C PHE A 370 -15.74 -42.52 5.55
N CYS A 371 -16.68 -41.65 5.16
CA CYS A 371 -17.12 -40.53 5.99
C CYS A 371 -18.14 -40.97 7.05
N SER A 372 -17.96 -40.53 8.29
CA SER A 372 -18.89 -40.77 9.40
C SER A 372 -19.47 -39.46 9.95
N LEU A 373 -20.71 -39.48 10.43
CA LEU A 373 -21.39 -38.29 10.95
C LEU A 373 -20.80 -37.77 12.26
N ASP A 374 -20.00 -38.57 12.94
CA ASP A 374 -19.36 -38.25 14.22
C ASP A 374 -18.11 -37.36 14.05
N SER A 375 -17.45 -37.41 12.89
CA SER A 375 -16.25 -36.62 12.58
C SER A 375 -16.41 -35.83 11.27
N PRO A 376 -16.80 -34.54 11.32
CA PRO A 376 -17.06 -33.73 10.11
C PRO A 376 -15.82 -33.54 9.23
N ASP A 377 -14.62 -33.73 9.79
CA ASP A 377 -13.34 -33.62 9.09
C ASP A 377 -13.15 -34.71 8.02
N THR A 378 -13.83 -35.86 8.14
CA THR A 378 -13.80 -36.90 7.10
C THR A 378 -14.44 -36.40 5.80
N TYR A 379 -15.56 -35.68 5.89
CA TYR A 379 -16.20 -35.02 4.75
C TYR A 379 -15.36 -33.86 4.20
N LEU A 380 -14.63 -33.14 5.07
CA LEU A 380 -13.68 -32.11 4.62
C LEU A 380 -12.56 -32.73 3.78
N LEU A 381 -11.96 -33.85 4.22
CA LEU A 381 -10.93 -34.58 3.47
C LEU A 381 -11.43 -35.06 2.10
N TYR A 382 -12.67 -35.55 2.03
CA TYR A 382 -13.27 -35.98 0.76
C TYR A 382 -13.50 -34.79 -0.21
N TYR A 383 -14.01 -33.67 0.32
CA TYR A 383 -14.39 -32.51 -0.49
C TYR A 383 -13.19 -31.75 -1.07
N LEU A 384 -12.12 -31.63 -0.28
CA LEU A 384 -11.02 -30.68 -0.46
C LEU A 384 -10.18 -30.88 -1.73
N PRO A 385 -9.79 -32.11 -2.16
CA PRO A 385 -8.96 -32.31 -3.35
C PRO A 385 -9.62 -31.80 -4.65
N PHE A 386 -10.85 -32.24 -4.91
CA PHE A 386 -11.53 -31.95 -6.19
C PHE A 386 -12.17 -30.57 -6.23
N ASN A 387 -12.78 -30.11 -5.13
CA ASN A 387 -13.53 -28.85 -5.14
C ASN A 387 -12.64 -27.64 -4.83
N THR A 388 -11.71 -27.77 -3.86
CA THR A 388 -10.93 -26.65 -3.33
C THR A 388 -9.52 -26.58 -3.91
N LEU A 389 -8.75 -27.68 -3.88
CA LEU A 389 -7.36 -27.68 -4.35
C LEU A 389 -7.26 -27.63 -5.87
N LEU A 390 -8.04 -28.44 -6.60
CA LEU A 390 -7.91 -28.54 -8.06
C LEU A 390 -8.06 -27.18 -8.79
N PRO A 391 -9.05 -26.31 -8.48
CA PRO A 391 -9.14 -24.98 -9.11
C PRO A 391 -7.96 -24.07 -8.77
N HIS A 392 -7.47 -24.12 -7.53
CA HIS A 392 -6.31 -23.30 -7.10
C HIS A 392 -5.00 -23.81 -7.70
N LEU A 393 -4.83 -25.12 -7.85
CA LEU A 393 -3.67 -25.72 -8.52
C LEU A 393 -3.66 -25.32 -10.01
N PHE A 394 -4.80 -25.42 -10.69
CA PHE A 394 -4.97 -24.98 -12.07
C PHE A 394 -4.67 -23.47 -12.23
N HIS A 395 -5.20 -22.64 -11.33
CA HIS A 395 -4.89 -21.20 -11.29
C HIS A 395 -3.40 -20.91 -11.07
N MET A 396 -2.75 -21.62 -10.15
CA MET A 396 -1.31 -21.49 -9.89
C MET A 396 -0.45 -21.93 -11.09
N ILE A 397 -0.90 -22.91 -11.89
CA ILE A 397 -0.26 -23.25 -13.18
C ILE A 397 -0.36 -22.07 -14.16
N ILE A 398 -1.55 -21.45 -14.29
CA ILE A 398 -1.75 -20.28 -15.17
C ILE A 398 -0.86 -19.11 -14.73
N VAL A 399 -0.88 -18.75 -13.45
CA VAL A 399 -0.02 -17.71 -12.88
C VAL A 399 1.47 -18.03 -13.08
N GLY A 400 1.88 -19.30 -12.89
CA GLY A 400 3.25 -19.76 -13.12
C GLY A 400 3.70 -19.62 -14.58
N LEU A 401 2.83 -19.95 -15.53
CA LEU A 401 3.11 -19.82 -16.97
C LEU A 401 3.19 -18.35 -17.38
N VAL A 402 2.21 -17.54 -16.97
CA VAL A 402 2.11 -16.09 -17.24
C VAL A 402 3.24 -15.29 -16.60
N THR A 403 3.83 -15.76 -15.51
CA THR A 403 5.00 -15.11 -14.86
C THR A 403 6.34 -15.77 -15.20
N SER A 404 6.38 -16.69 -16.15
CA SER A 404 7.63 -17.31 -16.59
C SER A 404 8.42 -16.39 -17.53
N ALA A 405 9.70 -16.17 -17.22
CA ALA A 405 10.59 -15.31 -18.01
C ALA A 405 10.69 -15.64 -19.51
N PRO A 406 10.80 -16.92 -19.96
CA PRO A 406 10.91 -17.22 -21.40
C PRO A 406 9.60 -16.98 -22.17
N PHE A 407 8.44 -17.13 -21.51
CA PHE A 407 7.14 -16.95 -22.15
C PHE A 407 6.69 -15.49 -22.17
N ALA A 408 6.68 -14.85 -21.00
CA ALA A 408 6.09 -13.54 -20.77
C ALA A 408 7.10 -12.38 -20.75
N GLY A 409 8.40 -12.68 -20.66
CA GLY A 409 9.47 -11.70 -20.57
C GLY A 409 9.67 -11.11 -19.17
N ARG A 410 10.71 -10.27 -19.04
CA ARG A 410 11.20 -9.72 -17.75
C ARG A 410 10.14 -8.91 -16.99
N ALA A 411 9.28 -8.16 -17.71
CA ALA A 411 8.27 -7.28 -17.11
C ALA A 411 7.17 -8.00 -16.32
N ALA A 412 6.87 -9.25 -16.66
CA ALA A 412 5.98 -10.15 -15.92
C ALA A 412 6.73 -11.00 -14.90
N ALA A 413 7.95 -11.44 -15.22
CA ALA A 413 8.76 -12.31 -14.35
C ALA A 413 9.05 -11.70 -12.96
N GLN A 414 9.26 -10.38 -12.87
CA GLN A 414 9.43 -9.68 -11.59
C GLN A 414 8.24 -9.82 -10.62
N TRP A 415 7.04 -10.09 -11.14
CA TRP A 415 5.83 -10.25 -10.33
C TRP A 415 5.64 -11.68 -9.82
N ARG A 416 6.39 -12.68 -10.33
CA ARG A 416 6.23 -14.10 -10.02
C ARG A 416 6.07 -14.36 -8.52
N ASN A 417 7.04 -13.96 -7.70
CA ASN A 417 7.01 -14.21 -6.26
C ASN A 417 5.83 -13.50 -5.55
N LYS A 418 5.41 -12.34 -6.04
CA LYS A 418 4.27 -11.59 -5.46
C LYS A 418 2.95 -12.27 -5.80
N PHE A 419 2.78 -12.71 -7.04
CA PHE A 419 1.57 -13.40 -7.49
C PHE A 419 1.47 -14.83 -6.94
N THR A 420 2.58 -15.57 -6.81
CA THR A 420 2.54 -16.91 -6.19
C THR A 420 2.22 -16.84 -4.70
N ILE A 421 2.78 -15.88 -3.95
CA ILE A 421 2.41 -15.65 -2.54
C ILE A 421 0.94 -15.26 -2.42
N ALA A 422 0.45 -14.35 -3.26
CA ALA A 422 -0.95 -13.92 -3.22
C ALA A 422 -1.94 -15.03 -3.63
N GLY A 423 -1.60 -15.86 -4.63
CA GLY A 423 -2.39 -17.03 -5.02
C GLY A 423 -2.42 -18.12 -3.95
N LEU A 424 -1.28 -18.38 -3.29
CA LEU A 424 -1.20 -19.29 -2.15
C LEU A 424 -2.02 -18.77 -0.95
N ALA A 425 -1.99 -17.45 -0.69
CA ALA A 425 -2.81 -16.84 0.35
C ALA A 425 -4.31 -16.95 0.06
N LEU A 426 -4.73 -16.82 -1.21
CA LEU A 426 -6.11 -17.02 -1.63
C LEU A 426 -6.57 -18.48 -1.44
N ALA A 427 -5.73 -19.45 -1.82
CA ALA A 427 -5.98 -20.87 -1.59
C ALA A 427 -6.07 -21.21 -0.09
N ALA A 428 -5.19 -20.63 0.74
CA ALA A 428 -5.22 -20.79 2.19
C ALA A 428 -6.48 -20.16 2.81
N ALA A 429 -6.96 -19.02 2.30
CA ALA A 429 -8.19 -18.38 2.76
C ALA A 429 -9.43 -19.22 2.43
N ASP A 430 -9.54 -19.75 1.22
CA ASP A 430 -10.65 -20.64 0.84
C ASP A 430 -10.63 -21.96 1.63
N LEU A 431 -9.44 -22.55 1.83
CA LEU A 431 -9.28 -23.70 2.72
C LEU A 431 -9.72 -23.38 4.16
N TYR A 432 -9.32 -22.24 4.71
CA TYR A 432 -9.71 -21.80 6.05
C TYR A 432 -11.24 -21.61 6.17
N ILE A 433 -11.88 -21.00 5.17
CA ILE A 433 -13.35 -20.86 5.12
C ILE A 433 -14.00 -22.25 5.07
N MET A 434 -13.54 -23.16 4.21
CA MET A 434 -14.06 -24.54 4.13
C MET A 434 -13.84 -25.35 5.42
N ALA A 435 -12.79 -25.07 6.19
CA ALA A 435 -12.44 -25.76 7.42
C ALA A 435 -13.19 -25.23 8.66
N THR A 436 -13.45 -23.92 8.73
CA THR A 436 -14.00 -23.28 9.94
C THR A 436 -15.48 -22.90 9.86
N TYR A 437 -16.06 -22.72 8.67
CA TYR A 437 -17.42 -22.19 8.55
C TYR A 437 -18.50 -23.24 8.81
N ASP A 438 -19.36 -22.98 9.80
CA ASP A 438 -20.60 -23.73 10.06
C ASP A 438 -21.80 -22.95 9.48
N PRO A 439 -22.43 -23.43 8.38
CA PRO A 439 -23.53 -22.72 7.74
C PRO A 439 -24.83 -22.69 8.55
N VAL A 440 -24.96 -23.44 9.65
CA VAL A 440 -26.11 -23.36 10.56
C VAL A 440 -25.86 -22.33 11.65
N GLN A 441 -24.64 -22.26 12.22
CA GLN A 441 -24.30 -21.29 13.25
C GLN A 441 -24.12 -19.87 12.70
N SER A 442 -23.46 -19.74 11.54
CA SER A 442 -23.18 -18.45 10.88
C SER A 442 -24.40 -17.86 10.15
N ALA A 443 -25.52 -18.58 10.09
CA ALA A 443 -26.73 -18.11 9.43
C ALA A 443 -27.47 -17.00 10.21
N SER A 444 -28.27 -16.23 9.48
CA SER A 444 -29.09 -15.16 10.04
C SER A 444 -30.03 -15.69 11.14
N ALA A 445 -30.39 -14.82 12.09
CA ALA A 445 -31.27 -15.20 13.19
C ALA A 445 -32.62 -15.77 12.71
N ALA A 446 -33.13 -15.32 11.56
CA ALA A 446 -34.33 -15.86 10.92
C ALA A 446 -34.17 -17.30 10.41
N VAL A 447 -32.98 -17.67 9.90
CA VAL A 447 -32.69 -19.07 9.49
C VAL A 447 -32.52 -19.95 10.74
N ARG A 448 -31.80 -19.47 11.76
CA ARG A 448 -31.61 -20.19 13.04
C ARG A 448 -32.93 -20.40 13.81
N ALA A 449 -33.83 -19.41 13.77
CA ALA A 449 -35.20 -19.52 14.27
C ALA A 449 -36.14 -20.35 13.35
N GLY A 450 -35.63 -20.85 12.22
CA GLY A 450 -36.40 -21.67 11.29
C GLY A 450 -37.53 -20.91 10.56
N GLN A 451 -37.45 -19.60 10.43
CA GLN A 451 -38.43 -18.78 9.70
C GLN A 451 -38.17 -18.81 8.18
N SER A 452 -36.90 -18.80 7.76
CA SER A 452 -36.46 -18.81 6.37
C SER A 452 -35.62 -20.06 6.01
N PRO A 453 -35.56 -20.47 4.72
CA PRO A 453 -34.74 -21.60 4.30
C PRO A 453 -33.24 -21.28 4.41
N PRO A 454 -32.39 -22.22 4.85
CA PRO A 454 -30.94 -22.02 4.93
C PRO A 454 -30.29 -21.94 3.54
N SER A 455 -29.34 -21.02 3.36
CA SER A 455 -28.43 -20.99 2.21
C SER A 455 -27.34 -22.06 2.35
N SER A 456 -26.97 -22.69 1.24
CA SER A 456 -25.85 -23.64 1.18
C SER A 456 -24.54 -22.88 0.94
N LEU A 457 -23.54 -23.13 1.78
CA LEU A 457 -22.19 -22.64 1.53
C LEU A 457 -21.58 -23.32 0.29
N TYR A 458 -21.87 -24.60 0.05
CA TYR A 458 -21.43 -25.30 -1.17
C TYR A 458 -21.81 -24.53 -2.46
N THR A 459 -23.09 -24.17 -2.63
CA THR A 459 -23.55 -23.44 -3.81
C THR A 459 -22.98 -22.01 -3.86
N GLN A 460 -22.78 -21.36 -2.71
CA GLN A 460 -22.19 -20.02 -2.65
C GLN A 460 -20.69 -20.03 -3.04
N ILE A 461 -19.90 -20.97 -2.51
CA ILE A 461 -18.46 -21.00 -2.77
C ILE A 461 -18.15 -21.40 -4.21
N SER A 462 -18.94 -22.31 -4.82
CA SER A 462 -18.78 -22.65 -6.24
C SER A 462 -18.97 -21.46 -7.18
N LEU A 463 -19.71 -20.42 -6.77
CA LEU A 463 -19.84 -19.16 -7.52
C LEU A 463 -18.76 -18.15 -7.10
N LEU A 464 -18.49 -18.03 -5.80
CA LEU A 464 -17.59 -17.03 -5.24
C LEU A 464 -16.11 -17.32 -5.52
N ARG A 465 -15.70 -18.61 -5.56
CA ARG A 465 -14.34 -19.06 -5.87
C ARG A 465 -13.88 -18.65 -7.27
N PRO A 466 -14.55 -19.06 -8.37
CA PRO A 466 -14.15 -18.61 -9.71
C PRO A 466 -14.26 -17.09 -9.86
N LEU A 467 -15.23 -16.43 -9.22
CA LEU A 467 -15.30 -14.96 -9.19
C LEU A 467 -14.07 -14.33 -8.52
N ALA A 468 -13.60 -14.86 -7.39
CA ALA A 468 -12.37 -14.39 -6.74
C ALA A 468 -11.14 -14.58 -7.64
N LEU A 469 -11.06 -15.68 -8.39
CA LEU A 469 -10.00 -15.92 -9.37
C LEU A 469 -10.06 -14.93 -10.54
N THR A 470 -11.24 -14.57 -11.06
CA THR A 470 -11.35 -13.51 -12.09
C THR A 470 -10.84 -12.15 -11.60
N ILE A 471 -11.18 -11.77 -10.36
CA ILE A 471 -10.70 -10.52 -9.77
C ILE A 471 -9.17 -10.56 -9.65
N PHE A 472 -8.62 -11.67 -9.14
CA PHE A 472 -7.17 -11.86 -9.03
C PHE A 472 -6.46 -11.72 -10.40
N ASP A 473 -6.95 -12.43 -11.42
CA ASP A 473 -6.33 -12.42 -12.75
C ASP A 473 -6.47 -11.07 -13.43
N SER A 474 -7.59 -10.35 -13.21
CA SER A 474 -7.76 -8.98 -13.71
C SER A 474 -6.75 -8.00 -13.11
N VAL A 475 -6.44 -8.13 -11.81
CA VAL A 475 -5.41 -7.33 -11.13
C VAL A 475 -4.01 -7.70 -11.63
N CYS A 476 -3.72 -8.99 -11.82
CA CYS A 476 -2.45 -9.45 -12.38
C CYS A 476 -2.25 -8.94 -13.82
N ALA A 477 -3.30 -9.00 -14.65
CA ALA A 477 -3.28 -8.48 -16.02
C ALA A 477 -3.03 -6.96 -16.03
N PHE A 478 -3.71 -6.20 -15.17
CA PHE A 478 -3.50 -4.77 -15.04
C PHE A 478 -2.07 -4.43 -14.63
N LEU A 479 -1.50 -5.11 -13.63
CA LEU A 479 -0.13 -4.89 -13.17
C LEU A 479 0.91 -5.23 -14.23
N ILE A 480 0.75 -6.34 -14.96
CA ILE A 480 1.62 -6.71 -16.09
C ILE A 480 1.51 -5.70 -17.24
N TYR A 481 0.31 -5.25 -17.58
CA TYR A 481 0.10 -4.26 -18.63
C TYR A 481 0.78 -2.91 -18.30
N VAL A 482 0.64 -2.45 -17.06
CA VAL A 482 1.22 -1.19 -16.59
C VAL A 482 2.74 -1.24 -16.47
N SER A 483 3.32 -2.39 -16.08
CA SER A 483 4.78 -2.58 -16.07
C SER A 483 5.35 -2.75 -17.48
N ALA A 484 4.68 -3.50 -18.36
CA ALA A 484 5.14 -3.77 -19.72
C ALA A 484 5.07 -2.55 -20.67
N THR A 485 4.17 -1.59 -20.41
CA THR A 485 4.05 -0.34 -21.20
C THR A 485 4.97 0.79 -20.71
N ASN A 486 5.83 0.54 -19.71
CA ASN A 486 6.62 1.56 -19.04
C ASN A 486 5.76 2.77 -18.58
N ARG A 487 4.60 2.48 -17.98
CA ARG A 487 3.73 3.51 -17.36
C ARG A 487 3.93 3.67 -15.85
N PHE A 488 3.98 2.57 -15.09
CA PHE A 488 4.43 2.53 -13.70
C PHE A 488 5.17 1.21 -13.41
N PHE A 489 5.94 1.15 -12.32
CA PHE A 489 6.66 -0.07 -11.88
C PHE A 489 7.60 -0.67 -12.94
N PHE A 490 8.53 0.16 -13.41
CA PHE A 490 9.58 -0.27 -14.34
C PHE A 490 10.50 -1.28 -13.64
N PRO A 491 10.85 -2.40 -14.29
CA PRO A 491 11.91 -3.25 -13.77
C PRO A 491 13.19 -2.41 -13.70
N PRO A 492 13.95 -2.42 -12.59
CA PRO A 492 15.28 -1.82 -12.59
C PRO A 492 16.11 -2.51 -13.67
N VAL A 493 16.88 -1.72 -14.42
CA VAL A 493 17.86 -2.28 -15.37
C VAL A 493 18.76 -3.21 -14.57
N SER A 494 18.90 -4.47 -14.99
CA SER A 494 19.68 -5.42 -14.19
C SER A 494 21.14 -4.94 -14.13
N GLN A 495 21.83 -5.22 -13.02
CA GLN A 495 23.23 -4.83 -12.89
C GLN A 495 24.07 -5.41 -14.04
N ALA A 496 23.73 -6.61 -14.53
CA ALA A 496 24.31 -7.18 -15.74
C ALA A 496 24.07 -6.30 -16.99
N ASP A 497 22.83 -5.91 -17.33
CA ASP A 497 22.60 -5.07 -18.51
C ASP A 497 23.19 -3.64 -18.36
N GLN A 498 23.41 -3.16 -17.13
CA GLN A 498 24.14 -1.91 -16.88
C GLN A 498 25.64 -2.08 -17.11
N ILE A 499 26.23 -3.15 -16.58
CA ILE A 499 27.64 -3.50 -16.78
C ILE A 499 27.89 -3.75 -18.26
N ASP A 500 27.08 -4.54 -18.97
CA ASP A 500 27.23 -4.81 -20.40
C ASP A 500 27.17 -3.52 -21.23
N LYS A 501 26.29 -2.58 -20.90
CA LYS A 501 26.24 -1.27 -21.57
C LYS A 501 27.48 -0.44 -21.27
N MET A 502 27.90 -0.33 -20.02
CA MET A 502 29.11 0.41 -19.63
C MET A 502 30.36 -0.20 -20.24
N VAL A 503 30.49 -1.53 -20.25
CA VAL A 503 31.59 -2.30 -20.85
C VAL A 503 31.57 -2.16 -22.37
N SER A 504 30.42 -2.23 -23.04
CA SER A 504 30.35 -2.01 -24.50
C SER A 504 30.69 -0.56 -24.89
N MET A 505 30.25 0.42 -24.10
CA MET A 505 30.59 1.84 -24.31
C MET A 505 32.08 2.08 -24.06
N ALA A 506 32.63 1.54 -22.95
CA ALA A 506 34.04 1.65 -22.62
C ALA A 506 34.94 0.91 -23.61
N ALA A 507 34.52 -0.26 -24.12
CA ALA A 507 35.23 -0.98 -25.18
C ALA A 507 35.24 -0.18 -26.48
N ALA A 508 34.11 0.43 -26.87
CA ALA A 508 34.04 1.28 -28.05
C ALA A 508 34.97 2.50 -27.93
N THR A 509 34.95 3.22 -26.81
CA THR A 509 35.86 4.37 -26.60
C THR A 509 37.32 3.94 -26.47
N LEU A 510 37.61 2.79 -25.85
CA LEU A 510 38.96 2.21 -25.78
C LEU A 510 39.50 1.84 -27.18
N THR A 511 38.67 1.24 -28.05
CA THR A 511 39.10 0.93 -29.43
C THR A 511 39.34 2.19 -30.26
N GLU A 512 38.49 3.21 -30.13
CA GLU A 512 38.66 4.50 -30.83
C GLU A 512 39.94 5.24 -30.36
N THR A 513 40.15 5.30 -29.04
CA THR A 513 41.36 5.93 -28.47
C THR A 513 42.63 5.16 -28.78
N SER A 514 42.59 3.82 -28.73
CA SER A 514 43.70 2.96 -29.18
C SER A 514 44.04 3.21 -30.66
N ALA A 515 43.03 3.28 -31.54
CA ALA A 515 43.25 3.59 -32.96
C ALA A 515 43.90 4.98 -33.16
N LYS A 516 43.46 6.00 -32.41
CA LYS A 516 44.08 7.34 -32.44
C LYS A 516 45.52 7.35 -31.92
N LEU A 517 45.81 6.61 -30.84
CA LEU A 517 47.16 6.48 -30.28
C LEU A 517 48.10 5.71 -31.22
N HIS A 518 47.63 4.64 -31.86
CA HIS A 518 48.39 3.96 -32.91
C HIS A 518 48.65 4.88 -34.11
N GLY A 519 47.65 5.67 -34.54
CA GLY A 519 47.81 6.70 -35.56
C GLY A 519 48.90 7.71 -35.20
N LEU A 520 48.85 8.28 -33.99
CA LEU A 520 49.84 9.23 -33.48
C LEU A 520 51.24 8.60 -33.38
N SER A 521 51.34 7.37 -32.90
CA SER A 521 52.62 6.63 -32.85
C SER A 521 53.21 6.44 -34.25
N VAL A 522 52.40 6.09 -35.24
CA VAL A 522 52.85 5.95 -36.64
C VAL A 522 53.25 7.30 -37.24
N THR A 523 52.47 8.37 -37.04
CA THR A 523 52.84 9.70 -37.56
C THR A 523 54.10 10.26 -36.89
N ARG A 524 54.26 10.10 -35.56
CA ARG A 524 55.48 10.49 -34.85
C ARG A 524 56.70 9.71 -35.35
N ASN A 525 56.56 8.40 -35.56
CA ASN A 525 57.63 7.58 -36.15
C ASN A 525 57.95 7.97 -37.61
N ALA A 526 56.98 8.44 -38.38
CA ALA A 526 57.21 8.96 -39.73
C ALA A 526 57.94 10.32 -39.69
N VAL A 527 57.48 11.26 -38.84
CA VAL A 527 58.12 12.58 -38.64
C VAL A 527 59.57 12.44 -38.18
N VAL A 528 59.87 11.54 -37.25
CA VAL A 528 61.25 11.32 -36.76
C VAL A 528 62.17 10.73 -37.85
N ARG A 529 61.62 9.99 -38.81
CA ARG A 529 62.39 9.38 -39.93
C ARG A 529 62.62 10.34 -41.10
N ASP A 530 61.72 11.29 -41.34
CA ASP A 530 61.91 12.34 -42.35
C ASP A 530 62.65 13.54 -41.75
N LYS A 531 63.89 13.77 -42.21
CA LYS A 531 64.74 14.88 -41.76
C LYS A 531 64.08 16.26 -41.95
N THR A 532 63.27 16.45 -42.99
CA THR A 532 62.61 17.73 -43.28
C THR A 532 61.44 18.01 -42.33
N LEU A 533 60.63 16.99 -42.05
CA LEU A 533 59.53 17.08 -41.09
C LEU A 533 60.06 17.21 -39.66
N LYS A 534 61.06 16.41 -39.28
CA LYS A 534 61.74 16.53 -37.98
C LYS A 534 62.30 17.93 -37.74
N THR A 535 62.96 18.53 -38.74
CA THR A 535 63.51 19.90 -38.58
C THR A 535 62.40 20.94 -38.35
N ARG A 536 61.22 20.75 -38.94
CA ARG A 536 60.04 21.61 -38.70
C ARG A 536 59.43 21.38 -37.31
N ASP A 537 59.31 20.13 -36.88
CA ASP A 537 58.83 19.76 -35.54
C ASP A 537 59.78 20.32 -34.46
N ASP A 538 61.09 20.09 -34.59
CA ASP A 538 62.11 20.64 -33.69
C ASP A 538 62.09 22.19 -33.66
N ASN A 539 61.85 22.84 -34.81
CA ASN A 539 61.70 24.31 -34.88
C ASN A 539 60.43 24.79 -34.16
N TYR A 540 59.32 24.08 -34.33
CA TYR A 540 58.05 24.38 -33.67
C TYR A 540 58.17 24.23 -32.15
N TRP A 541 58.68 23.10 -31.65
CA TRP A 541 58.86 22.89 -30.21
C TRP A 541 59.87 23.88 -29.60
N ARG A 542 60.95 24.23 -30.31
CA ARG A 542 61.86 25.30 -29.86
C ARG A 542 61.15 26.66 -29.78
N ALA A 543 60.31 27.01 -30.75
CA ALA A 543 59.54 28.25 -30.71
C ALA A 543 58.53 28.29 -29.56
N VAL A 544 57.82 27.17 -29.29
CA VAL A 544 56.89 27.04 -28.16
C VAL A 544 57.63 27.23 -26.83
N VAL A 545 58.75 26.52 -26.62
CA VAL A 545 59.57 26.65 -25.40
C VAL A 545 60.16 28.06 -25.23
N CYS A 546 60.54 28.74 -26.33
CA CYS A 546 60.97 30.13 -26.27
C CYS A 546 59.84 31.06 -25.80
N MET A 547 58.63 30.94 -26.36
CA MET A 547 57.48 31.76 -25.93
C MET A 547 57.09 31.49 -24.47
N GLU A 548 57.12 30.24 -24.04
CA GLU A 548 56.81 29.82 -22.65
C GLU A 548 57.87 30.32 -21.65
N ASN A 549 59.13 30.47 -22.06
CA ASN A 549 60.19 31.04 -21.23
C ASN A 549 60.16 32.59 -21.20
N GLU A 550 59.79 33.24 -22.32
CA GLU A 550 59.60 34.70 -22.39
C GLU A 550 58.46 35.18 -21.47
N THR A 551 57.37 34.41 -21.35
CA THR A 551 56.28 34.75 -20.41
C THR A 551 56.70 34.64 -18.95
N VAL A 552 57.57 33.69 -18.58
CA VAL A 552 58.12 33.57 -17.22
C VAL A 552 59.13 34.68 -16.90
N GLY A 553 59.97 35.07 -17.86
CA GLY A 553 60.99 36.11 -17.68
C GLY A 553 60.44 37.53 -17.46
N THR A 554 59.21 37.80 -17.87
CA THR A 554 58.64 39.17 -17.89
C THR A 554 57.75 39.49 -16.67
N ALA A 555 57.60 38.58 -15.71
CA ALA A 555 56.74 38.75 -14.53
C ALA A 555 57.23 39.78 -13.48
N ASN A 556 58.39 40.44 -13.70
CA ASN A 556 59.02 41.36 -12.75
C ASN A 556 58.93 42.86 -13.12
N SER A 557 58.20 43.24 -14.17
CA SER A 557 57.93 44.65 -14.52
C SER A 557 56.42 44.94 -14.56
N GLY A 558 55.95 45.73 -13.58
CA GLY A 558 54.54 46.07 -13.45
C GLY A 558 54.03 46.96 -14.59
N GLY A 559 53.19 46.40 -15.46
CA GLY A 559 52.42 47.11 -16.47
C GLY A 559 51.13 46.34 -16.80
N PRO A 560 49.96 47.01 -16.92
CA PRO A 560 48.70 46.30 -17.13
C PRO A 560 48.50 45.89 -18.60
N SER A 561 47.70 44.85 -18.80
CA SER A 561 47.14 44.39 -20.09
C SER A 561 48.12 43.84 -21.15
N SER A 562 48.60 42.61 -20.92
CA SER A 562 48.61 41.59 -21.98
C SER A 562 48.18 40.25 -21.39
N THR A 563 47.46 39.44 -22.17
CA THR A 563 46.92 38.15 -21.71
C THR A 563 48.07 37.18 -21.49
N ALA A 564 48.41 36.91 -20.22
CA ALA A 564 49.41 35.91 -19.88
C ALA A 564 48.99 34.54 -20.43
N VAL A 565 49.76 34.00 -21.36
CA VAL A 565 49.69 32.59 -21.71
C VAL A 565 50.34 31.83 -20.56
N THR A 566 49.50 31.39 -19.62
CA THR A 566 49.92 30.45 -18.57
C THR A 566 50.49 29.19 -19.22
N SER A 567 51.52 28.60 -18.63
CA SER A 567 52.03 27.32 -19.13
C SER A 567 50.89 26.29 -19.15
N VAL A 568 50.86 25.39 -20.13
CA VAL A 568 49.79 24.37 -20.23
C VAL A 568 49.80 23.45 -19.00
N TRP A 569 50.93 23.38 -18.30
CA TRP A 569 51.10 22.65 -17.03
C TRP A 569 50.54 23.38 -15.80
N GLU A 570 50.32 24.69 -15.88
CA GLU A 570 49.68 25.51 -14.83
C GLU A 570 48.17 25.69 -15.05
N GLU A 571 47.63 25.30 -16.22
CA GLU A 571 46.20 25.34 -16.48
C GLU A 571 45.43 24.55 -15.41
N GLU A 572 44.45 25.19 -14.77
CA GLU A 572 43.71 24.63 -13.63
C GLU A 572 43.00 23.31 -13.99
N GLU A 573 42.64 23.12 -15.27
CA GLU A 573 42.08 21.87 -15.78
C GLU A 573 43.12 20.75 -15.88
N VAL A 574 44.33 21.05 -16.37
CA VAL A 574 45.45 20.11 -16.51
C VAL A 574 45.99 19.72 -15.14
N VAL A 575 46.20 20.67 -14.23
CA VAL A 575 46.61 20.41 -12.84
C VAL A 575 45.55 19.57 -12.11
N ARG A 576 44.26 19.85 -12.32
CA ARG A 576 43.15 19.07 -11.75
C ARG A 576 43.02 17.68 -12.37
N ALA A 577 43.35 17.51 -13.66
CA ALA A 577 43.39 16.20 -14.31
C ALA A 577 44.58 15.36 -13.81
N MET A 578 45.77 15.95 -13.75
CA MET A 578 47.01 15.32 -13.28
C MET A 578 46.90 14.91 -11.80
N SER A 579 46.39 15.78 -10.93
CA SER A 579 46.16 15.44 -9.51
C SER A 579 45.12 14.33 -9.32
N ARG A 580 44.03 14.31 -10.11
CA ARG A 580 43.06 13.18 -10.11
C ARG A 580 43.67 11.86 -10.58
N ALA A 581 44.56 11.91 -11.57
CA ALA A 581 45.31 10.73 -12.02
C ALA A 581 46.26 10.24 -10.93
N MET A 582 47.11 11.12 -10.39
CA MET A 582 48.06 10.83 -9.29
C MET A 582 47.37 10.31 -8.03
N ALA A 583 46.15 10.77 -7.73
CA ALA A 583 45.33 10.30 -6.61
C ALA A 583 44.58 8.98 -6.89
N GLY A 584 44.81 8.32 -8.04
CA GLY A 584 44.16 7.06 -8.44
C GLY A 584 42.67 7.17 -8.80
N GLN A 585 42.08 8.36 -8.71
CA GLN A 585 40.65 8.61 -9.00
C GLN A 585 40.33 8.65 -10.50
N GLY A 586 41.35 8.73 -11.36
CA GLY A 586 41.20 8.68 -12.82
C GLY A 586 40.94 7.29 -13.42
N GLY A 587 40.83 6.24 -12.61
CA GLY A 587 40.64 4.85 -13.07
C GLY A 587 41.90 4.17 -13.61
N VAL A 588 43.04 4.85 -13.60
CA VAL A 588 44.37 4.32 -13.92
C VAL A 588 45.24 4.43 -12.69
N ASP A 589 45.59 3.28 -12.10
CA ASP A 589 46.48 3.18 -10.96
C ASP A 589 47.94 3.26 -11.44
N LEU A 590 48.54 4.45 -11.37
CA LEU A 590 49.90 4.73 -11.83
C LEU A 590 50.97 3.89 -11.11
N ALA A 591 50.77 3.53 -9.84
CA ALA A 591 51.71 2.70 -9.10
C ALA A 591 51.71 1.27 -9.68
N ARG A 592 50.51 0.71 -9.91
CA ARG A 592 50.36 -0.59 -10.58
C ARG A 592 50.83 -0.56 -12.03
N LEU A 593 50.59 0.55 -12.75
CA LEU A 593 51.05 0.73 -14.12
C LEU A 593 52.58 0.73 -14.19
N GLY A 594 53.26 1.45 -13.27
CA GLY A 594 54.72 1.47 -13.17
C GLY A 594 55.33 0.10 -12.86
N VAL A 595 54.73 -0.67 -11.95
CA VAL A 595 55.16 -2.05 -11.65
C VAL A 595 54.99 -2.94 -12.88
N SER A 596 53.83 -2.93 -13.53
CA SER A 596 53.58 -3.76 -14.72
C SER A 596 54.41 -3.34 -15.94
N ALA A 597 54.75 -2.05 -16.07
CA ALA A 597 55.66 -1.57 -17.09
C ALA A 597 57.10 -2.04 -16.82
N ASN A 598 57.57 -2.01 -15.56
CA ASN A 598 58.87 -2.59 -15.20
C ASN A 598 58.91 -4.11 -15.40
N GLU A 599 57.86 -4.86 -15.04
CA GLU A 599 57.80 -6.30 -15.32
C GLU A 599 57.82 -6.59 -16.82
N TYR A 600 57.10 -5.81 -17.64
CA TYR A 600 57.08 -5.97 -19.09
C TYR A 600 58.44 -5.62 -19.73
N VAL A 601 59.07 -4.51 -19.31
CA VAL A 601 60.41 -4.12 -19.75
C VAL A 601 61.42 -5.18 -19.35
N ASN A 602 61.48 -5.58 -18.08
CA ASN A 602 62.38 -6.62 -17.59
C ASN A 602 62.14 -7.96 -18.30
N GLY A 603 60.90 -8.33 -18.61
CA GLY A 603 60.56 -9.53 -19.37
C GLY A 603 61.07 -9.50 -20.82
N ILE A 604 61.20 -8.32 -21.43
CA ILE A 604 61.76 -8.13 -22.77
C ILE A 604 63.29 -8.02 -22.71
N THR A 605 63.85 -7.32 -21.72
CA THR A 605 65.30 -7.08 -21.60
C THR A 605 66.06 -8.24 -20.97
N ALA A 606 65.41 -9.18 -20.27
CA ALA A 606 66.03 -10.38 -19.71
C ALA A 606 66.70 -11.29 -20.77
N GLY A 607 66.35 -11.14 -22.06
CA GLY A 607 67.04 -11.80 -23.17
C GLY A 607 68.27 -11.04 -23.70
N LEU A 608 68.43 -9.76 -23.38
CA LEU A 608 69.48 -8.86 -23.88
C LEU A 608 70.67 -8.74 -22.92
N GLU A 609 70.47 -8.88 -21.60
CA GLU A 609 71.58 -8.89 -20.62
C GLU A 609 72.49 -10.12 -20.72
N LYS A 610 72.14 -11.12 -21.55
CA LYS A 610 72.82 -12.42 -21.58
C LYS A 610 73.77 -12.64 -22.76
N THR A 611 74.02 -11.61 -23.57
CA THR A 611 74.82 -11.72 -24.81
C THR A 611 76.25 -11.18 -24.71
N ASP A 612 76.62 -10.50 -23.63
CA ASP A 612 77.93 -9.82 -23.54
C ASP A 612 79.05 -10.68 -22.89
N ASP A 613 78.74 -11.87 -22.37
CA ASP A 613 79.67 -12.74 -21.62
C ASP A 613 80.33 -13.88 -22.45
N THR A 614 80.17 -13.92 -23.78
CA THR A 614 80.81 -14.96 -24.63
C THR A 614 81.36 -14.47 -25.97
N SER A 615 82.62 -14.02 -25.98
CA SER A 615 83.57 -14.06 -27.13
C SER A 615 84.95 -13.49 -26.76
N PRO A 616 86.05 -14.05 -27.30
CA PRO A 616 86.50 -15.44 -27.26
C PRO A 616 87.58 -15.71 -26.19
#